data_AF-A0A554ILS8-F1
#
_entry.id   AF-A0A554ILS8-F1
#
_cell.length_a   1.000
_cell.length_b   1.000
_cell.length_c   1.000
_cell.angle_alpha   90.00
_cell.angle_beta   90.00
_cell.angle_gamma   90.00
#
_symmetry.space_group_name_H-M   'P 1'
#
loop_
_entity.id
_entity.type
_entity.pdbx_description
1 polymer ?
#
loop_
_entity_poly.entity_id
_entity_poly.type
_entity_poly.pdbx_seq_one_letter_code
_entity_poly.pdbx_strand_id
1 'polypeptide(L)' 'MKICPITKRGSLRAGGYSNRTRATQFNPTGIVRRQLNLQKKRIYIPELKKTLTLTLSTKGLKTIHKRGAYVTLKEAGLI' A
#
# COMPACT_ATOMS: atom_id res chain seq x y z
N MET A 1 -8.95 8.82 4.34
CA MET A 1 -8.49 8.04 3.17
C MET A 1 -7.47 7.02 3.67
N LYS A 2 -7.58 5.73 3.33
CA LYS A 2 -6.67 4.74 3.89
C LYS A 2 -5.30 4.86 3.19
N ILE A 3 -4.27 5.25 3.95
CA ILE A 3 -2.90 5.48 3.47
C ILE A 3 -1.98 4.49 4.20
N CYS A 4 -1.01 3.93 3.50
CA CYS A 4 0.00 3.10 4.14
C CYS A 4 1.02 3.98 4.88
N PRO A 5 1.25 3.80 6.19
CA PRO A 5 2.18 4.62 6.97
C PRO A 5 3.62 4.62 6.44
N ILE A 6 4.11 3.46 6.01
CA ILE A 6 5.51 3.27 5.58
C ILE A 6 5.74 3.81 4.16
N THR A 7 4.86 3.46 3.23
CA THR A 7 5.06 3.77 1.80
C THR A 7 4.35 5.04 1.36
N LYS A 8 3.54 5.66 2.23
CA LYS A 8 2.68 6.83 1.97
C LYS A 8 1.75 6.67 0.77
N ARG A 9 1.55 5.44 0.28
CA ARG A 9 0.67 5.14 -0.85
C ARG A 9 -0.79 5.25 -0.41
N GLY A 10 -1.59 5.93 -1.23
CA GLY A 10 -3.04 6.06 -1.07
C GLY A 10 -3.80 5.42 -2.23
N SER A 11 -5.12 5.61 -2.22
CA SER A 11 -6.01 5.21 -3.33
C SER A 11 -5.78 6.11 -4.55
N LEU A 12 -5.90 5.54 -5.76
CA LEU A 12 -5.77 6.28 -7.03
C LEU A 12 -7.14 6.40 -7.70
N ARG A 13 -7.42 7.54 -8.35
CA ARG A 13 -8.53 7.68 -9.29
C ARG A 13 -7.96 7.39 -10.68
N ALA A 14 -8.42 6.32 -11.32
CA ALA A 14 -7.92 5.91 -12.63
C ALA A 14 -9.08 5.56 -13.55
N GLY A 15 -9.02 6.02 -14.79
CA GLY A 15 -9.92 5.60 -15.85
C GLY A 15 -9.66 4.15 -16.26
N GLY A 16 -10.64 3.56 -16.92
CA GLY A 16 -10.45 2.35 -17.71
C GLY A 16 -10.66 2.66 -19.19
N TYR A 17 -10.52 1.62 -20.01
CA TYR A 17 -10.93 1.65 -21.40
C TYR A 17 -11.62 0.33 -21.71
N SER A 18 -12.59 0.36 -22.62
CA SER A 18 -13.30 -0.85 -23.03
C SER A 18 -12.72 -1.42 -24.33
N ASN A 19 -12.69 -2.75 -24.44
CA ASN A 19 -12.29 -3.46 -25.67
C ASN A 19 -13.49 -3.73 -26.59
N ARG A 20 -14.61 -3.02 -26.43
CA ARG A 20 -15.84 -3.27 -27.20
C ARG A 20 -15.77 -2.68 -28.61
N THR A 21 -15.06 -1.56 -28.75
CA THR A 21 -14.80 -0.89 -30.02
C THR A 21 -13.50 -1.37 -30.64
N ARG A 22 -13.29 -1.08 -31.94
CA ARG A 22 -12.05 -1.40 -32.66
C ARG A 22 -10.83 -0.91 -31.86
N ALA A 23 -9.79 -1.73 -31.77
CA ALA A 23 -8.57 -1.46 -30.98
C ALA A 23 -7.86 -0.15 -31.35
N THR A 24 -8.11 0.40 -32.55
CA THR A 24 -7.57 1.68 -33.01
C THR A 24 -8.27 2.90 -32.42
N GLN A 25 -9.41 2.73 -31.74
CA GLN A 25 -10.15 3.80 -31.08
C GLN A 25 -10.14 3.63 -29.57
N PHE A 26 -9.60 4.63 -28.86
CA PHE A 26 -9.64 4.66 -27.41
C PHE A 26 -11.05 4.99 -26.93
N ASN A 27 -11.71 4.03 -26.28
CA ASN A 27 -13.04 4.18 -25.71
C ASN A 27 -12.95 4.23 -24.17
N PRO A 28 -12.87 5.44 -23.57
CA PRO A 28 -12.68 5.59 -22.14
C PRO A 28 -13.92 5.15 -21.36
N THR A 29 -13.69 4.43 -20.26
CA THR A 29 -14.72 4.22 -19.24
C THR A 29 -14.58 5.22 -18.10
N GLY A 30 -15.65 5.38 -17.31
CA GLY A 30 -15.69 6.30 -16.18
C GLY A 30 -14.53 6.10 -15.19
N ILE A 31 -14.13 7.18 -14.53
CA ILE A 31 -13.03 7.15 -13.57
C ILE A 31 -13.48 6.46 -12.29
N VAL A 32 -12.85 5.33 -11.96
CA VAL A 32 -13.10 4.56 -10.74
C VAL A 32 -11.96 4.70 -9.74
N ARG A 33 -12.29 4.54 -8.45
CA ARG A 33 -11.31 4.63 -7.37
C ARG A 33 -10.68 3.27 -7.11
N ARG A 34 -9.38 3.13 -7.39
CA ARG A 34 -8.58 1.94 -7.09
C ARG A 34 -8.02 2.03 -5.67
N GLN A 35 -8.49 1.14 -4.81
CA GLN A 35 -8.07 1.08 -3.40
C GLN A 35 -6.73 0.35 -3.24
N LEU A 36 -6.01 0.69 -2.17
CA LEU A 36 -4.78 0.00 -1.81
C LEU A 36 -5.09 -1.29 -1.05
N ASN A 37 -4.37 -2.38 -1.35
CA ASN A 37 -4.45 -3.63 -0.60
C ASN A 37 -3.80 -3.45 0.79
N LEU A 38 -4.62 -3.11 1.77
CA LEU A 38 -4.22 -2.89 3.16
C LEU A 38 -4.64 -4.09 4.00
N GLN A 39 -3.69 -4.58 4.80
CA GLN A 39 -3.86 -5.75 5.65
C GLN A 39 -3.48 -5.41 7.09
N LYS A 40 -4.26 -5.89 8.04
CA LYS A 40 -3.94 -5.80 9.47
C LYS A 40 -2.94 -6.90 9.79
N LYS A 41 -1.73 -6.55 10.22
CA LYS A 41 -0.66 -7.50 10.55
C LYS A 41 0.00 -7.13 11.88
N ARG A 42 0.45 -8.16 12.60
CA ARG A 42 1.25 -8.04 13.82
C ARG A 42 2.72 -8.17 13.45
N ILE A 43 3.53 -7.23 13.91
CA ILE A 43 4.97 -7.19 13.65
C ILE A 43 5.68 -7.14 14.99
N TYR A 44 6.59 -8.08 15.20
CA TYR A 44 7.44 -8.11 16.38
C TYR A 44 8.72 -7.32 16.10
N ILE A 45 9.09 -6.44 17.03
CA ILE A 45 10.32 -5.65 16.98
C ILE A 45 11.25 -6.21 18.05
N PRO A 46 12.28 -6.98 17.67
CA PRO A 46 13.14 -7.67 18.62
C PRO A 46 13.90 -6.72 19.55
N GLU A 47 14.30 -5.56 19.06
CA GLU A 47 15.09 -4.55 19.79
C GLU A 47 14.31 -3.94 20.95
N LEU A 48 13.00 -3.79 20.79
CA LEU A 48 12.11 -3.21 21.80
C LEU A 48 11.33 -4.28 22.59
N LYS A 49 11.47 -5.56 22.23
CA LYS A 49 10.66 -6.69 22.73
C LYS A 49 9.15 -6.42 22.69
N LYS A 50 8.70 -5.62 21.72
CA LYS A 50 7.31 -5.17 21.57
C LYS A 50 6.70 -5.71 20.29
N THR A 51 5.41 -6.03 20.33
CA THR A 51 4.62 -6.37 19.14
C THR A 51 3.69 -5.21 18.81
N LEU A 52 3.75 -4.69 17.59
CA LEU A 52 2.82 -3.68 17.09
C LEU A 52 1.83 -4.28 16.11
N THR A 53 0.57 -3.88 16.20
CA THR A 53 -0.46 -4.25 15.22
C THR A 53 -0.69 -3.07 14.29
N LEU A 54 -0.30 -3.20 13.03
CA LEU A 54 -0.35 -2.12 12.04
C LEU A 54 -1.21 -2.52 10.84
N THR A 55 -1.92 -1.55 10.27
CA THR A 55 -2.57 -1.70 8.96
C THR A 55 -1.62 -1.25 7.87
N LEU A 56 -1.03 -2.20 7.16
CA LEU A 56 0.05 -1.96 6.20
C LEU A 56 -0.34 -2.42 4.80
N SER A 57 0.31 -1.85 3.80
CA SER A 57 0.22 -2.37 2.43
C SER A 57 1.15 -3.57 2.23
N THR A 58 0.86 -4.41 1.26
CA THR A 58 1.74 -5.53 0.87
C THR A 58 3.14 -5.08 0.47
N LYS A 59 3.27 -3.92 -0.19
CA LYS A 59 4.59 -3.30 -0.46
C LYS A 59 5.29 -2.88 0.82
N GLY A 60 4.55 -2.33 1.79
CA GLY A 60 5.10 -1.99 3.10
C GLY A 60 5.67 -3.21 3.83
N LEU A 61 4.96 -4.34 3.80
CA LEU A 61 5.46 -5.61 4.34
C LEU A 61 6.75 -6.06 3.65
N LYS A 62 6.81 -5.98 2.32
CA LYS A 62 8.04 -6.32 1.57
C LYS A 62 9.22 -5.44 1.98
N THR A 63 8.99 -4.15 2.23
CA THR A 63 10.04 -3.23 2.71
C THR A 63 10.53 -3.62 4.11
N ILE A 64 9.63 -3.96 5.04
CA ILE A 64 9.97 -4.43 6.38
C ILE A 64 10.83 -5.69 6.31
N HIS A 65 10.47 -6.65 5.46
CA HIS A 65 11.27 -7.86 5.27
C HIS A 65 12.66 -7.59 4.68
N LYS A 66 12.80 -6.59 3.79
CA LYS A 66 14.09 -6.28 3.15
C LYS A 66 15.04 -5.48 4.05
N ARG A 67 14.52 -4.49 4.79
CA ARG A 67 15.33 -3.52 5.56
C ARG A 67 15.32 -3.76 7.07
N GLY A 68 14.43 -4.62 7.57
CA GLY A 68 14.19 -4.84 8.99
C GLY A 68 13.07 -3.95 9.55
N ALA A 69 12.43 -4.41 10.63
CA ALA A 69 11.28 -3.75 11.24
C ALA A 69 11.66 -2.45 11.96
N TYR A 70 12.77 -2.44 12.70
CA TYR A 70 13.17 -1.27 13.48
C TYR A 70 13.48 -0.05 12.61
N VAL A 71 14.35 -0.22 11.62
CA VAL A 71 14.77 0.85 10.70
C VAL A 71 13.57 1.44 9.97
N THR A 72 12.72 0.57 9.42
CA THR A 72 11.57 1.01 8.60
C THR A 72 10.47 1.69 9.41
N LEU A 73 10.26 1.29 10.65
CA LEU A 73 9.28 1.92 11.54
C LEU A 73 9.80 3.23 12.12
N LYS A 74 11.11 3.34 12.39
CA LYS A 74 11.77 4.59 12.78
C LYS A 74 11.75 5.63 11.66
N GLU A 75 12.10 5.22 10.43
CA GLU A 75 11.99 6.08 9.23
C GLU A 75 10.55 6.58 9.00
N ALA A 76 9.56 5.75 9.34
CA ALA A 76 8.15 6.09 9.21
C ALA A 76 7.60 6.94 10.38
N GLY A 77 8.39 7.20 11.43
CA GLY A 77 7.95 7.93 12.62
C GLY A 77 6.87 7.22 13.44
N LEU A 78 6.83 5.89 13.37
CA LEU A 78 5.89 5.05 14.13
C LEU A 78 6.47 4.56 15.47
N ILE A 79 7.77 4.78 15.67
CA ILE A 79 8.60 4.51 16.85
C ILE A 79 9.56 5.70 16.96
#